data_AF-A0A9E3D0X7-F1
#
_entry.id   AF-A0A9E3D0X7-F1
#
_cell.length_a   1.000
_cell.length_b   1.000
_cell.length_c   1.000
_cell.angle_alpha   90.00
_cell.angle_beta   90.00
_cell.angle_gamma   90.00
#
_symmetry.space_group_name_H-M   'P 1'
#
loop_
_entity.id
_entity.type
_entity.pdbx_description
1 polymer ?
#
loop_
_entity_poly.entity_id
_entity_poly.type
_entity_poly.pdbx_seq_one_letter_code
_entity_poly.pdbx_strand_id
1 'polypeptide(L)'
;MDSQGLSARIDQAQARIEEAVAQFDLVALQLSGGKDSLACLQLARPWWDRIHVVWANAGDTVPETRAQMDAIKAMVPHFHEVQGQAVQTQQTAGWPVDMVPAGSSPLGRMLDPDQEHPALVGRYECCAHNVWLPMHKALAAAGVKALIRGQRDDERLRNSAYRHGSIVREINASIVLPIQEWTALQVFEYLKREDVPIPAQYAYGLTSLDCLHCTAYMHEREPLLRYLRDHHTAAAAEVERRLKVIDQAQDRERRYLRAAIGANDLDEPSPDTAVVQRWHAVMLDLAGIRSS
;
A
#
# COMPACT_ATOMS: atom_id res chain seq x y z
N MET A 1 9.49 28.45 15.23
CA MET A 1 9.54 27.68 13.96
C MET A 1 9.27 28.67 12.83
N ASP A 2 10.01 28.56 11.73
CA ASP A 2 10.16 29.59 10.70
C ASP A 2 8.88 29.74 9.84
N SER A 3 8.01 30.65 10.26
CA SER A 3 6.78 31.00 9.54
C SER A 3 7.03 31.62 8.16
N GLN A 4 8.21 32.23 7.94
CA GLN A 4 8.58 32.78 6.64
C GLN A 4 8.93 31.65 5.67
N GLY A 5 9.64 30.61 6.13
CA GLY A 5 9.95 29.42 5.34
C GLY A 5 8.72 28.67 4.85
N LEU A 6 7.71 28.45 5.72
CA LEU A 6 6.48 27.74 5.31
C LEU A 6 5.65 28.54 4.29
N SER A 7 5.58 29.88 4.43
CA SER A 7 4.81 30.70 3.50
C SER A 7 5.39 30.66 2.08
N ALA A 8 6.72 30.79 1.94
CA ALA A 8 7.37 30.65 0.63
C ALA A 8 7.17 29.24 0.00
N ARG A 9 7.09 28.20 0.84
CA ARG A 9 6.79 26.83 0.39
C ARG A 9 5.36 26.67 -0.10
N ILE A 10 4.40 27.36 0.54
CA ILE A 10 3.00 27.42 0.09
C ILE A 10 2.92 28.10 -1.28
N ASP A 11 3.54 29.28 -1.42
CA ASP A 11 3.55 30.04 -2.68
C ASP A 11 4.14 29.20 -3.83
N GLN A 12 5.28 28.54 -3.58
CA GLN A 12 5.90 27.63 -4.55
C GLN A 12 4.96 26.46 -4.93
N ALA A 13 4.31 25.84 -3.94
CA ALA A 13 3.42 24.71 -4.18
C ALA A 13 2.19 25.13 -5.00
N GLN A 14 1.62 26.30 -4.71
CA GLN A 14 0.49 26.87 -5.45
C GLN A 14 0.89 27.25 -6.88
N ALA A 15 2.06 27.86 -7.09
CA ALA A 15 2.57 28.17 -8.42
C ALA A 15 2.68 26.92 -9.31
N ARG A 16 3.17 25.80 -8.76
CA ARG A 16 3.24 24.52 -9.51
C ARG A 16 1.87 24.00 -9.94
N ILE A 17 0.84 24.19 -9.12
CA ILE A 17 -0.53 23.80 -9.44
C ILE A 17 -1.10 24.74 -10.48
N GLU A 18 -0.90 26.05 -10.31
CA GLU A 18 -1.33 27.09 -11.24
C GLU A 18 -0.75 26.87 -12.65
N GLU A 19 0.56 26.62 -12.74
CA GLU A 19 1.24 26.32 -14.00
C GLU A 19 0.61 25.11 -14.71
N ALA A 20 0.33 24.03 -13.98
CA ALA A 20 -0.30 22.84 -14.53
C ALA A 20 -1.72 23.13 -15.03
N VAL A 21 -2.52 23.86 -14.25
CA VAL A 21 -3.90 24.22 -14.60
C VAL A 21 -3.94 25.23 -15.76
N ALA A 22 -2.93 26.08 -15.92
CA ALA A 22 -2.80 26.99 -17.05
C ALA A 22 -2.34 26.26 -18.33
N GLN A 23 -1.50 25.24 -18.20
CA GLN A 23 -0.91 24.52 -19.33
C GLN A 23 -1.80 23.39 -19.88
N PHE A 24 -2.59 22.73 -19.03
CA PHE A 24 -3.27 21.49 -19.39
C PHE A 24 -4.79 21.60 -19.21
N ASP A 25 -5.53 21.11 -20.21
CA ASP A 25 -6.99 21.14 -20.20
C ASP A 25 -7.62 20.18 -19.17
N LEU A 26 -6.92 19.09 -18.82
CA LEU A 26 -7.41 18.08 -17.89
C LEU A 26 -6.33 17.73 -16.84
N VAL A 27 -6.47 18.34 -15.67
CA VAL A 27 -5.62 18.12 -14.50
C VAL A 27 -6.37 17.30 -13.47
N ALA A 28 -5.75 16.21 -13.01
CA ALA A 28 -6.28 15.39 -11.93
C ALA A 28 -5.45 15.54 -10.65
N LEU A 29 -6.10 15.54 -9.50
CA LEU A 29 -5.47 15.42 -8.18
C LEU A 29 -5.79 14.06 -7.60
N GLN A 30 -4.75 13.25 -7.38
CA GLN A 30 -4.93 11.94 -6.75
C GLN A 30 -5.00 12.09 -5.23
N LEU A 31 -6.19 11.83 -4.69
CA LEU A 31 -6.50 11.96 -3.27
C LEU A 31 -6.49 10.58 -2.59
N SER A 32 -5.83 10.45 -1.44
CA SER A 32 -5.87 9.23 -0.61
C SER A 32 -6.55 9.43 0.75
N GLY A 33 -6.64 10.67 1.21
CA GLY A 33 -7.11 11.00 2.58
C GLY A 33 -5.99 11.06 3.62
N GLY A 34 -4.76 10.71 3.23
CA GLY A 34 -3.57 10.97 4.03
C GLY A 34 -3.19 12.45 4.04
N LYS A 35 -2.37 12.85 5.03
CA LYS A 35 -1.92 14.23 5.28
C LYS A 35 -1.45 14.95 4.02
N ASP A 36 -0.70 14.26 3.16
CA ASP A 36 -0.05 14.86 2.00
C ASP A 36 -1.05 15.19 0.91
N SER A 37 -1.95 14.25 0.64
CA SER A 37 -3.00 14.42 -0.36
C SER A 37 -4.03 15.48 0.08
N LEU A 38 -4.30 15.58 1.39
CA LEU A 38 -5.14 16.64 1.97
C LEU A 38 -4.46 18.01 1.85
N ALA A 39 -3.14 18.08 2.08
CA ALA A 39 -2.40 19.33 1.90
C ALA A 39 -2.42 19.75 0.42
N CYS A 40 -2.21 18.82 -0.52
CA CYS A 40 -2.37 19.12 -1.94
C CYS A 40 -3.78 19.59 -2.30
N LEU A 41 -4.82 18.94 -1.75
CA LEU A 41 -6.21 19.34 -1.98
C LEU A 41 -6.47 20.77 -1.51
N GLN A 42 -5.99 21.12 -0.32
CA GLN A 42 -6.16 22.46 0.24
C GLN A 42 -5.34 23.53 -0.52
N LEU A 43 -4.09 23.21 -0.91
CA LEU A 43 -3.28 24.08 -1.76
C LEU A 43 -3.96 24.36 -3.10
N ALA A 44 -4.68 23.36 -3.63
CA ALA A 44 -5.39 23.45 -4.91
C ALA A 44 -6.78 24.12 -4.81
N ARG A 45 -7.20 24.58 -3.63
CA ARG A 45 -8.52 25.19 -3.40
C ARG A 45 -8.90 26.30 -4.38
N PRO A 46 -8.00 27.22 -4.79
CA PRO A 46 -8.32 28.24 -5.80
C PRO A 46 -8.69 27.69 -7.18
N TRP A 47 -8.44 26.41 -7.46
CA TRP A 47 -8.65 25.76 -8.75
C TRP A 47 -9.53 24.50 -8.66
N TRP A 48 -10.30 24.29 -7.59
CA TRP A 48 -11.16 23.10 -7.44
C TRP A 48 -12.17 22.92 -8.59
N ASP A 49 -12.64 24.02 -9.16
CA ASP A 49 -13.52 24.09 -10.33
C ASP A 49 -12.80 23.74 -11.64
N ARG A 50 -11.47 23.70 -11.65
CA ARG A 50 -10.61 23.43 -12.82
C ARG A 50 -9.82 22.12 -12.73
N ILE A 51 -9.90 21.40 -11.61
CA ILE A 51 -9.23 20.11 -11.43
C ILE A 51 -10.23 19.00 -11.14
N HIS A 52 -9.83 17.77 -11.46
CA HIS A 52 -10.59 16.57 -11.15
C HIS A 52 -9.97 15.88 -9.94
N VAL A 53 -10.68 15.82 -8.82
CA VAL A 53 -10.24 15.06 -7.64
C VAL A 53 -10.57 13.59 -7.86
N VAL A 54 -9.57 12.72 -7.82
CA VAL A 54 -9.72 11.29 -8.08
C VAL A 54 -9.23 10.48 -6.90
N TRP A 55 -10.09 9.62 -6.35
CA TRP A 55 -9.78 8.76 -5.22
C TRP A 55 -9.80 7.28 -5.63
N ALA A 56 -8.80 6.52 -5.19
CA ALA A 56 -8.80 5.06 -5.34
C ALA A 56 -9.44 4.41 -4.10
N ASN A 57 -10.69 3.95 -4.23
CA ASN A 57 -11.33 3.12 -3.21
C ASN A 57 -10.93 1.67 -3.46
N ALA A 58 -10.02 1.13 -2.65
CA ALA A 58 -9.55 -0.25 -2.82
C ALA A 58 -10.66 -1.31 -2.69
N GLY A 59 -11.83 -0.97 -2.11
CA GLY A 59 -12.95 -1.88 -1.87
C GLY A 59 -12.98 -2.50 -0.48
N ASP A 60 -11.96 -2.24 0.34
CA ASP A 60 -11.87 -2.63 1.75
C ASP A 60 -11.50 -1.41 2.63
N THR A 61 -11.96 -0.23 2.25
CA THR A 61 -11.53 1.03 2.89
C THR A 61 -12.02 1.17 4.33
N VAL A 62 -11.17 1.76 5.18
CA VAL A 62 -11.50 2.11 6.56
C VAL A 62 -12.69 3.08 6.63
N PRO A 63 -13.69 2.86 7.51
CA PRO A 63 -14.93 3.66 7.55
C PRO A 63 -14.72 5.18 7.64
N GLU A 64 -13.75 5.63 8.43
CA GLU A 64 -13.42 7.04 8.63
C GLU A 64 -12.85 7.67 7.36
N THR A 65 -12.04 6.94 6.60
CA THR A 65 -11.57 7.39 5.29
C THR A 65 -12.74 7.52 4.32
N ARG A 66 -13.70 6.59 4.31
CA ARG A 66 -14.91 6.71 3.49
C ARG A 66 -15.72 7.96 3.85
N ALA A 67 -15.98 8.17 5.14
CA ALA A 67 -16.68 9.36 5.62
C ALA A 67 -15.95 10.67 5.24
N GLN A 68 -14.62 10.67 5.29
CA GLN A 68 -13.81 11.80 4.82
C GLN A 68 -13.97 12.03 3.31
N MET A 69 -13.97 10.98 2.49
CA MET A 69 -14.19 11.09 1.04
C MET A 69 -15.59 11.59 0.71
N ASP A 70 -16.62 11.15 1.44
CA ASP A 70 -17.99 11.64 1.28
C ASP A 70 -18.08 13.16 1.59
N ALA A 71 -17.41 13.61 2.65
CA ALA A 71 -17.33 15.03 2.98
C ALA A 71 -16.59 15.83 1.89
N ILE A 72 -15.46 15.33 1.39
CA ILE A 72 -14.69 16.00 0.33
C ILE A 72 -15.47 16.05 -0.98
N LYS A 73 -16.14 14.96 -1.35
CA LYS A 73 -17.01 14.89 -2.53
C LYS A 73 -18.12 15.93 -2.50
N ALA A 74 -18.65 16.26 -1.33
CA ALA A 74 -19.64 17.31 -1.17
C ALA A 74 -19.07 18.74 -1.31
N MET A 75 -17.75 18.92 -1.12
CA MET A 75 -17.08 20.22 -1.19
C MET A 75 -16.51 20.56 -2.57
N VAL A 76 -16.05 19.55 -3.33
CA VAL A 76 -15.37 19.76 -4.61
C VAL A 76 -16.30 19.55 -5.81
N PRO A 77 -16.20 20.36 -6.88
CA PRO A 77 -17.10 20.25 -8.03
C PRO A 77 -16.96 18.94 -8.83
N HIS A 78 -15.72 18.43 -8.94
CA HIS A 78 -15.40 17.29 -9.80
C HIS A 78 -14.72 16.18 -8.99
N PHE A 79 -15.51 15.28 -8.41
CA PHE A 79 -15.00 14.13 -7.64
C PHE A 79 -15.25 12.81 -8.36
N HIS A 80 -14.20 11.99 -8.48
CA HIS A 80 -14.22 10.72 -9.20
C HIS A 80 -13.71 9.61 -8.30
N GLU A 81 -14.53 8.59 -8.09
CA GLU A 81 -14.16 7.40 -7.33
C GLU A 81 -13.77 6.28 -8.29
N VAL A 82 -12.57 5.73 -8.11
CA VAL A 82 -12.08 4.57 -8.85
C VAL A 82 -12.15 3.35 -7.94
N GLN A 83 -13.08 2.46 -8.24
CA GLN A 83 -13.38 1.29 -7.43
C GLN A 83 -12.43 0.12 -7.73
N GLY A 84 -11.74 -0.35 -6.69
CA GLY A 84 -10.97 -1.58 -6.62
C GLY A 84 -11.80 -2.75 -6.05
N GLN A 85 -11.16 -3.92 -5.94
CA GLN A 85 -11.82 -5.17 -5.57
C GLN A 85 -11.03 -5.93 -4.50
N ALA A 86 -10.49 -5.23 -3.50
CA ALA A 86 -9.55 -5.80 -2.53
C ALA A 86 -10.16 -6.98 -1.77
N VAL A 87 -11.43 -6.90 -1.37
CA VAL A 87 -12.13 -8.01 -0.69
C VAL A 87 -12.19 -9.25 -1.58
N GLN A 88 -12.58 -9.09 -2.86
CA GLN A 88 -12.64 -10.20 -3.81
C GLN A 88 -11.25 -10.75 -4.13
N THR A 89 -10.25 -9.88 -4.30
CA THR A 89 -8.85 -10.28 -4.50
C THR A 89 -8.34 -11.09 -3.31
N GLN A 90 -8.67 -10.67 -2.09
CA GLN A 90 -8.28 -11.39 -0.88
C GLN A 90 -8.93 -12.77 -0.78
N GLN A 91 -10.16 -12.92 -1.29
CA GLN A 91 -10.87 -14.20 -1.32
C GLN A 91 -10.31 -15.17 -2.37
N THR A 92 -9.83 -14.66 -3.52
CA THR A 92 -9.40 -15.51 -4.65
C THR A 92 -7.88 -15.72 -4.70
N ALA A 93 -7.10 -14.64 -4.57
CA ALA A 93 -5.64 -14.69 -4.65
C ALA A 93 -5.01 -14.97 -3.28
N GLY A 94 -5.54 -14.32 -2.23
CA GLY A 94 -5.07 -14.47 -0.85
C GLY A 94 -4.84 -13.14 -0.13
N TRP A 95 -4.46 -13.21 1.14
CA TRP A 95 -4.19 -12.01 1.94
C TRP A 95 -2.83 -11.38 1.56
N PRO A 96 -2.74 -10.04 1.48
CA PRO A 96 -1.49 -9.38 1.12
C PRO A 96 -0.47 -9.53 2.25
N VAL A 97 0.76 -9.91 1.91
CA VAL A 97 1.86 -10.08 2.86
C VAL A 97 3.15 -9.46 2.35
N ASP A 98 4.05 -9.14 3.30
CA ASP A 98 5.37 -8.60 2.99
C ASP A 98 6.35 -9.68 2.49
N MET A 99 6.09 -10.96 2.83
CA MET A 99 6.82 -12.13 2.39
C MET A 99 5.83 -13.26 2.07
N VAL A 100 5.86 -13.77 0.85
CA VAL A 100 4.96 -14.85 0.38
C VAL A 100 5.74 -16.17 0.40
N PRO A 101 5.39 -17.15 1.27
CA PRO A 101 5.89 -18.52 1.14
C PRO A 101 5.54 -19.09 -0.24
N ALA A 102 6.45 -19.83 -0.87
CA ALA A 102 6.28 -20.28 -2.25
C ALA A 102 4.97 -21.06 -2.44
N GLY A 103 4.70 -22.03 -1.56
CA GLY A 103 3.48 -22.85 -1.57
C GLY A 103 2.19 -22.08 -1.25
N SER A 104 2.29 -20.92 -0.59
CA SER A 104 1.13 -20.06 -0.31
C SER A 104 0.75 -19.14 -1.47
N SER A 105 1.62 -18.96 -2.48
CA SER A 105 1.34 -18.14 -3.67
C SER A 105 0.28 -18.78 -4.58
N PRO A 106 -0.41 -18.02 -5.46
CA PRO A 106 -1.37 -18.59 -6.40
C PRO A 106 -0.78 -19.71 -7.27
N LEU A 107 0.46 -19.52 -7.75
CA LEU A 107 1.17 -20.51 -8.55
C LEU A 107 1.61 -21.71 -7.70
N GLY A 108 2.09 -21.49 -6.48
CA GLY A 108 2.49 -22.55 -5.56
C GLY A 108 1.35 -23.49 -5.21
N ARG A 109 0.18 -22.95 -4.84
CA ARG A 109 -1.03 -23.76 -4.57
C ARG A 109 -1.52 -24.55 -5.79
N MET A 110 -1.21 -24.09 -7.00
CA MET A 110 -1.52 -24.82 -8.24
C MET A 110 -0.54 -25.97 -8.51
N LEU A 111 0.73 -25.79 -8.16
CA LEU A 111 1.80 -26.76 -8.43
C LEU A 111 1.98 -27.79 -7.31
N ASP A 112 1.55 -27.47 -6.09
CA ASP A 112 1.58 -28.35 -4.91
C ASP A 112 0.21 -28.32 -4.19
N PRO A 113 -0.83 -28.93 -4.80
CA PRO A 113 -2.20 -28.83 -4.30
C PRO A 113 -2.46 -29.67 -3.03
N ASP A 114 -1.61 -30.65 -2.74
CA ASP A 114 -1.77 -31.55 -1.58
C ASP A 114 -1.24 -30.92 -0.28
N GLN A 115 -0.45 -29.86 -0.40
CA GLN A 115 0.12 -29.16 0.74
C GLN A 115 -0.82 -28.05 1.23
N GLU A 116 -1.32 -28.19 2.47
CA GLU A 116 -2.17 -27.16 3.07
C GLU A 116 -1.37 -25.88 3.33
N HIS A 117 -1.67 -24.84 2.55
CA HIS A 117 -1.13 -23.50 2.70
C HIS A 117 -2.23 -22.45 2.73
N PRO A 118 -2.11 -21.40 3.56
CA PRO A 118 -3.02 -20.27 3.46
C PRO A 118 -2.83 -19.57 2.11
N ALA A 119 -3.92 -19.01 1.59
CA ALA A 119 -3.84 -18.23 0.37
C ALA A 119 -3.20 -16.87 0.65
N LEU A 120 -2.01 -16.61 0.08
CA LEU A 120 -1.27 -15.36 0.28
C LEU A 120 -0.84 -14.74 -1.07
N VAL A 121 -0.76 -13.42 -1.11
CA VAL A 121 -0.36 -12.64 -2.29
C VAL A 121 0.63 -11.56 -1.91
N GLY A 122 1.52 -11.17 -2.84
CA GLY A 122 2.48 -10.10 -2.56
C GLY A 122 1.78 -8.76 -2.35
N ARG A 123 2.24 -7.97 -1.37
CA ARG A 123 1.65 -6.65 -1.07
C ARG A 123 1.53 -5.74 -2.31
N TYR A 124 2.56 -5.70 -3.15
CA TYR A 124 2.59 -4.87 -4.35
C TYR A 124 1.66 -5.39 -5.43
N GLU A 125 1.48 -6.72 -5.53
CA GLU A 125 0.52 -7.31 -6.46
C GLU A 125 -0.91 -6.98 -6.05
N CYS A 126 -1.23 -7.09 -4.76
CA CYS A 126 -2.54 -6.67 -4.23
C CYS A 126 -2.81 -5.18 -4.46
N CYS A 127 -1.84 -4.30 -4.16
CA CYS A 127 -1.97 -2.86 -4.40
C CYS A 127 -2.04 -2.52 -5.89
N ALA A 128 -1.27 -3.20 -6.74
CA ALA A 128 -1.34 -3.01 -8.18
C ALA A 128 -2.73 -3.36 -8.71
N HIS A 129 -3.28 -4.51 -8.32
CA HIS A 129 -4.58 -4.96 -8.78
C HIS A 129 -5.73 -4.06 -8.32
N ASN A 130 -5.67 -3.58 -7.07
CA ASN A 130 -6.82 -2.93 -6.43
C ASN A 130 -6.74 -1.41 -6.35
N VAL A 131 -5.57 -0.82 -6.57
CA VAL A 131 -5.36 0.62 -6.42
C VAL A 131 -4.69 1.18 -7.66
N TRP A 132 -3.49 0.72 -8.00
CA TRP A 132 -2.66 1.40 -9.00
C TRP A 132 -3.13 1.17 -10.44
N LEU A 133 -3.38 -0.07 -10.85
CA LEU A 133 -3.82 -0.37 -12.21
C LEU A 133 -5.23 0.18 -12.51
N PRO A 134 -6.23 0.04 -11.62
CA PRO A 134 -7.53 0.67 -11.84
C PRO A 134 -7.41 2.19 -11.97
N MET A 135 -6.62 2.83 -11.11
CA MET A 135 -6.39 4.28 -11.17
C MET A 135 -5.72 4.68 -12.49
N HIS A 136 -4.65 4.00 -12.91
CA HIS A 136 -3.97 4.30 -14.17
C HIS A 136 -4.91 4.14 -15.37
N LYS A 137 -5.73 3.07 -15.40
CA LYS A 137 -6.73 2.85 -16.46
C LYS A 137 -7.76 3.98 -16.50
N ALA A 138 -8.27 4.39 -15.34
CA ALA A 138 -9.26 5.47 -15.25
C ALA A 138 -8.68 6.82 -15.73
N LEU A 139 -7.48 7.18 -15.27
CA LEU A 139 -6.82 8.43 -15.66
C LEU A 139 -6.46 8.44 -17.16
N ALA A 140 -5.98 7.31 -17.71
CA ALA A 140 -5.70 7.17 -19.13
C ALA A 140 -6.97 7.28 -19.98
N ALA A 141 -8.05 6.60 -19.58
CA ALA A 141 -9.33 6.64 -20.29
C ALA A 141 -9.96 8.04 -20.28
N ALA A 142 -9.80 8.79 -19.19
CA ALA A 142 -10.23 10.18 -19.12
C ALA A 142 -9.35 11.13 -19.94
N GLY A 143 -8.14 10.72 -20.33
CA GLY A 143 -7.20 11.54 -21.10
C GLY A 143 -6.45 12.58 -20.26
N VAL A 144 -6.26 12.33 -18.97
CA VAL A 144 -5.58 13.23 -18.03
C VAL A 144 -4.19 13.60 -18.54
N LYS A 145 -3.84 14.90 -18.48
CA LYS A 145 -2.58 15.43 -19.00
C LYS A 145 -1.62 15.89 -17.90
N ALA A 146 -2.13 16.21 -16.72
CA ALA A 146 -1.31 16.42 -15.54
C ALA A 146 -1.92 15.73 -14.30
N LEU A 147 -1.05 15.16 -13.46
CA LEU A 147 -1.42 14.43 -12.26
C LEU A 147 -0.73 15.01 -11.03
N ILE A 148 -1.51 15.65 -10.17
CA ILE A 148 -1.07 16.17 -8.87
C ILE A 148 -1.01 15.00 -7.87
N ARG A 149 0.15 14.85 -7.21
CA ARG A 149 0.37 13.87 -6.12
C ARG A 149 1.11 14.52 -4.95
N GLY A 150 0.83 14.03 -3.74
CA GLY A 150 1.48 14.48 -2.50
C GLY A 150 2.83 13.82 -2.18
N GLN A 151 3.48 13.15 -3.14
CA GLN A 151 4.77 12.49 -2.88
C GLN A 151 5.84 13.51 -2.47
N ARG A 152 6.63 13.19 -1.44
CA ARG A 152 7.73 14.04 -0.96
C ARG A 152 9.08 13.32 -0.95
N ASP A 153 10.15 14.10 -0.96
CA ASP A 153 11.52 13.59 -0.89
C ASP A 153 11.85 13.01 0.50
N ASP A 154 11.16 13.46 1.56
CA ASP A 154 11.33 12.98 2.93
C ASP A 154 10.65 11.64 3.24
N GLU A 155 9.92 11.07 2.28
CA GLU A 155 9.20 9.81 2.45
C GLU A 155 10.09 8.59 2.16
N ARG A 156 9.96 7.56 3.00
CA ARG A 156 10.67 6.30 2.84
C ARG A 156 10.19 5.52 1.61
N LEU A 157 8.86 5.34 1.50
CA LEU A 157 8.23 4.76 0.31
C LEU A 157 7.85 5.88 -0.65
N ARG A 158 8.54 5.92 -1.78
CA ARG A 158 8.26 6.86 -2.88
C ARG A 158 8.67 6.25 -4.21
N ASN A 159 8.10 6.73 -5.30
CA ASN A 159 8.65 6.44 -6.61
C ASN A 159 9.83 7.40 -6.87
N SER A 160 11.05 6.90 -6.64
CA SER A 160 12.28 7.68 -6.77
C SER A 160 12.56 8.15 -8.20
N ALA A 161 11.96 7.53 -9.21
CA ALA A 161 12.07 7.94 -10.61
C ALA A 161 11.21 9.17 -10.95
N TYR A 162 10.23 9.51 -10.10
CA TYR A 162 9.39 10.68 -10.30
C TYR A 162 9.92 11.90 -9.54
N ARG A 163 10.01 13.00 -10.26
CA ARG A 163 10.19 14.38 -9.79
C ARG A 163 9.12 15.25 -10.42
N HIS A 164 8.83 16.40 -9.84
CA HIS A 164 7.97 17.38 -10.48
C HIS A 164 8.39 17.61 -11.95
N GLY A 165 7.42 17.53 -12.88
CA GLY A 165 7.65 17.61 -14.33
C GLY A 165 8.00 16.28 -15.02
N SER A 166 8.20 15.19 -14.27
CA SER A 166 8.38 13.85 -14.87
C SER A 166 7.12 13.36 -15.57
N ILE A 167 7.26 12.45 -16.52
CA ILE A 167 6.12 11.85 -17.23
C ILE A 167 5.74 10.51 -16.61
N VAL A 168 4.47 10.37 -16.23
CA VAL A 168 3.85 9.08 -15.88
C VAL A 168 3.54 8.35 -17.19
N ARG A 169 4.41 7.43 -17.58
CA ARG A 169 4.42 6.77 -18.90
C ARG A 169 3.12 6.04 -19.21
N GLU A 170 2.52 5.42 -18.20
CA GLU A 170 1.32 4.59 -18.30
C GLU A 170 0.08 5.40 -18.73
N ILE A 171 0.06 6.70 -18.45
CA ILE A 171 -1.07 7.58 -18.77
C ILE A 171 -0.67 8.79 -19.64
N ASN A 172 0.63 8.89 -19.99
CA ASN A 172 1.21 10.02 -20.71
C ASN A 172 0.84 11.40 -20.13
N ALA A 173 0.99 11.55 -18.81
CA ALA A 173 0.68 12.77 -18.06
C ALA A 173 1.91 13.32 -17.35
N SER A 174 2.00 14.65 -17.24
CA SER A 174 3.01 15.35 -16.42
C SER A 174 2.69 15.17 -14.93
N ILE A 175 3.67 14.80 -14.12
CA ILE A 175 3.50 14.70 -12.67
C ILE A 175 3.74 16.07 -12.02
N VAL A 176 2.79 16.48 -11.19
CA VAL A 176 2.87 17.69 -10.40
C VAL A 176 3.05 17.28 -8.94
N LEU A 177 4.17 17.65 -8.32
CA LEU A 177 4.49 17.35 -6.93
C LEU A 177 4.59 18.68 -6.16
N PRO A 178 3.47 19.30 -5.74
CA PRO A 178 3.47 20.64 -5.15
C PRO A 178 4.30 20.72 -3.87
N ILE A 179 4.29 19.64 -3.10
CA ILE A 179 4.92 19.54 -1.78
C ILE A 179 6.18 18.67 -1.78
N GLN A 180 6.82 18.47 -2.94
CA GLN A 180 7.94 17.52 -3.09
C GLN A 180 9.06 17.76 -2.05
N GLU A 181 9.40 19.02 -1.81
CA GLU A 181 10.47 19.43 -0.90
C GLU A 181 9.99 19.74 0.53
N TRP A 182 8.73 19.44 0.84
CA TRP A 182 8.19 19.63 2.18
C TRP A 182 8.58 18.48 3.10
N THR A 183 8.77 18.81 4.37
CA THR A 183 8.88 17.82 5.44
C THR A 183 7.50 17.41 5.97
N ALA A 184 7.43 16.28 6.68
CA ALA A 184 6.26 15.85 7.41
C ALA A 184 5.71 16.92 8.36
N LEU A 185 6.60 17.59 9.09
CA LEU A 185 6.22 18.63 10.04
C LEU A 185 5.60 19.84 9.32
N GLN A 186 6.17 20.28 8.19
CA GLN A 186 5.59 21.38 7.40
C GLN A 186 4.20 21.04 6.87
N VAL A 187 3.96 19.79 6.45
CA VAL A 187 2.62 19.35 6.05
C VAL A 187 1.63 19.42 7.22
N PHE A 188 2.00 18.93 8.41
CA PHE A 188 1.12 19.02 9.58
C PHE A 188 0.89 20.46 10.04
N GLU A 189 1.92 21.30 10.03
CA GLU A 189 1.81 22.73 10.34
C GLU A 189 0.87 23.45 9.38
N TYR A 190 0.97 23.15 8.08
CA TYR A 190 0.08 23.69 7.07
C TYR A 190 -1.36 23.23 7.26
N LEU A 191 -1.61 21.93 7.43
CA LEU A 191 -2.96 21.42 7.69
C LEU A 191 -3.59 22.07 8.93
N LYS A 192 -2.80 22.25 9.99
CA LYS A 192 -3.24 22.95 11.20
C LYS A 192 -3.56 24.42 10.93
N ARG A 193 -2.73 25.13 10.14
CA ARG A 193 -2.95 26.53 9.75
C ARG A 193 -4.25 26.70 8.95
N GLU A 194 -4.57 25.71 8.12
CA GLU A 194 -5.74 25.69 7.25
C GLU A 194 -6.99 25.09 7.91
N ASP A 195 -6.93 24.77 9.21
CA ASP A 195 -8.00 24.13 9.98
C ASP A 195 -8.52 22.83 9.35
N VAL A 196 -7.62 22.07 8.69
CA VAL A 196 -7.94 20.76 8.11
C VAL A 196 -7.78 19.67 9.18
N PRO A 197 -8.84 18.91 9.49
CA PRO A 197 -8.75 17.84 10.48
C PRO A 197 -7.68 16.79 10.10
N ILE A 198 -6.76 16.53 11.02
CA ILE A 198 -5.74 15.51 10.85
C ILE A 198 -6.36 14.14 11.13
N PRO A 199 -6.24 13.16 10.22
CA PRO A 199 -6.75 11.81 10.43
C PRO A 199 -6.20 11.15 11.71
N ALA A 200 -7.08 10.49 12.47
CA ALA A 200 -6.78 9.98 13.81
C ALA A 200 -5.62 8.97 13.85
N GLN A 201 -5.38 8.24 12.76
CA GLN A 201 -4.31 7.24 12.68
C GLN A 201 -2.91 7.83 12.95
N TYR A 202 -2.71 9.12 12.65
CA TYR A 202 -1.42 9.77 12.90
C TYR A 202 -1.11 9.88 14.39
N ALA A 203 -2.12 9.99 15.26
CA ALA A 203 -1.94 9.94 16.72
C ALA A 203 -1.46 8.57 17.22
N TYR A 204 -1.67 7.52 16.43
CA TYR A 204 -1.19 6.17 16.70
C TYR A 204 0.21 5.90 16.15
N GLY A 205 0.79 6.84 15.38
CA GLY A 205 2.06 6.65 14.69
C GLY A 205 1.93 5.93 13.34
N LEU A 206 0.72 5.75 12.82
CA LEU A 206 0.51 5.18 11.48
C LEU A 206 0.79 6.25 10.41
N THR A 207 1.58 5.88 9.40
CA THR A 207 1.94 6.79 8.29
C THR A 207 0.95 6.73 7.13
N SER A 208 0.26 5.59 6.97
CA SER A 208 -0.81 5.37 5.98
C SER A 208 -1.90 4.44 6.52
N LEU A 209 -3.11 4.56 5.98
CA LEU A 209 -4.24 3.71 6.35
C LEU A 209 -5.28 3.66 5.21
N ASP A 210 -5.10 2.72 4.29
CA ASP A 210 -5.98 2.57 3.12
C ASP A 210 -7.05 1.50 3.32
N CYS A 211 -6.64 0.27 3.67
CA CYS A 211 -7.51 -0.91 3.76
C CYS A 211 -7.65 -1.40 5.21
N LEU A 212 -8.89 -1.71 5.60
CA LEU A 212 -9.31 -2.12 6.94
C LEU A 212 -8.73 -3.47 7.34
N HIS A 213 -8.72 -4.46 6.44
CA HIS A 213 -8.27 -5.82 6.73
C HIS A 213 -6.90 -6.17 6.12
N CYS A 214 -6.12 -5.18 5.70
CA CYS A 214 -4.82 -5.40 5.08
C CYS A 214 -3.78 -5.91 6.08
N THR A 215 -3.15 -7.04 5.74
CA THR A 215 -2.10 -7.74 6.50
C THR A 215 -0.67 -7.49 5.98
N ALA A 216 -0.49 -6.46 5.14
CA ALA A 216 0.82 -6.07 4.62
C ALA A 216 1.32 -4.74 5.21
N TYR A 217 2.56 -4.41 4.88
CA TYR A 217 3.30 -3.23 5.32
C TYR A 217 3.53 -3.20 6.82
N MET A 218 3.78 -4.35 7.44
CA MET A 218 3.90 -4.47 8.90
C MET A 218 5.05 -3.63 9.46
N HIS A 219 6.12 -3.41 8.68
CA HIS A 219 7.24 -2.53 9.05
C HIS A 219 6.85 -1.04 9.18
N GLU A 220 5.72 -0.61 8.61
CA GLU A 220 5.19 0.77 8.69
C GLU A 220 3.90 0.86 9.50
N ARG A 221 3.35 -0.29 9.88
CA ARG A 221 2.02 -0.43 10.47
C ARG A 221 2.07 -1.19 11.79
N GLU A 222 3.20 -1.19 12.48
CA GLU A 222 3.35 -1.80 13.82
C GLU A 222 2.20 -1.40 14.78
N PRO A 223 1.76 -0.12 14.84
CA PRO A 223 0.64 0.27 15.71
C PRO A 223 -0.77 -0.10 15.19
N LEU A 224 -0.90 -0.78 14.05
CA LEU A 224 -2.19 -1.02 13.39
C LEU A 224 -3.17 -1.78 14.27
N LEU A 225 -2.73 -2.88 14.89
CA LEU A 225 -3.62 -3.69 15.73
C LEU A 225 -4.11 -2.90 16.94
N ARG A 226 -3.30 -1.97 17.47
CA ARG A 226 -3.74 -1.06 18.55
C ARG A 226 -4.85 -0.14 18.04
N TYR A 227 -4.63 0.52 16.91
CA TYR A 227 -5.63 1.38 16.29
C TYR A 227 -6.94 0.63 16.00
N LEU A 228 -6.85 -0.56 15.40
CA LEU A 228 -8.04 -1.37 15.09
C LEU A 228 -8.75 -1.86 16.35
N ARG A 229 -8.06 -2.17 17.45
CA ARG A 229 -8.72 -2.56 18.71
C ARG A 229 -9.52 -1.41 19.32
N ASP A 230 -9.01 -0.19 19.21
CA ASP A 230 -9.66 1.00 19.77
C ASP A 230 -10.86 1.47 18.93
N HIS A 231 -10.81 1.29 17.61
CA HIS A 231 -11.80 1.86 16.68
C HIS A 231 -12.65 0.81 15.91
N HIS A 232 -12.11 -0.39 15.66
CA HIS A 232 -12.67 -1.40 14.75
C HIS A 232 -12.48 -2.83 15.26
N THR A 233 -13.01 -3.13 16.45
CA THR A 233 -12.73 -4.38 17.19
C THR A 233 -12.89 -5.67 16.38
N ALA A 234 -13.93 -5.76 15.54
CA ALA A 234 -14.16 -6.90 14.66
C ALA A 234 -13.06 -7.05 13.59
N ALA A 235 -12.65 -5.95 12.96
CA ALA A 235 -11.55 -5.95 12.01
C ALA A 235 -10.22 -6.29 12.70
N ALA A 236 -10.01 -5.81 13.93
CA ALA A 236 -8.84 -6.12 14.73
C ALA A 236 -8.73 -7.64 14.99
N ALA A 237 -9.83 -8.27 15.39
CA ALA A 237 -9.87 -9.71 15.63
C ALA A 237 -9.56 -10.51 14.34
N GLU A 238 -10.11 -10.10 13.21
CA GLU A 238 -9.87 -10.76 11.93
C GLU A 238 -8.43 -10.57 11.43
N VAL A 239 -7.89 -9.35 11.49
CA VAL A 239 -6.50 -9.07 11.11
C VAL A 239 -5.53 -9.84 12.01
N GLU A 240 -5.77 -9.86 13.32
CA GLU A 240 -4.94 -10.63 14.27
C GLU A 240 -4.98 -12.13 13.97
N ARG A 241 -6.16 -12.69 13.67
CA ARG A 241 -6.31 -14.09 13.28
C ARG A 241 -5.51 -14.40 12.02
N ARG A 242 -5.60 -13.56 10.98
CA ARG A 242 -4.84 -13.72 9.73
C ARG A 242 -3.34 -13.66 9.97
N LEU A 243 -2.88 -12.70 10.76
CA LEU A 243 -1.45 -12.53 11.05
C LEU A 243 -0.86 -13.76 11.75
N LYS A 244 -1.60 -14.40 12.67
CA LYS A 244 -1.15 -15.67 13.30
C LYS A 244 -0.99 -16.80 12.28
N VAL A 245 -1.91 -16.90 11.31
CA VAL A 245 -1.81 -17.90 10.23
C VAL A 245 -0.65 -17.59 9.28
N ILE A 246 -0.44 -16.32 8.95
CA ILE A 246 0.67 -15.86 8.11
C ILE A 246 2.01 -16.15 8.77
N ASP A 247 2.14 -15.84 10.05
CA ASP A 247 3.34 -16.09 10.87
C ASP A 247 3.72 -17.57 10.84
N GLN A 248 2.77 -18.46 11.10
CA GLN A 248 2.97 -19.91 11.04
C GLN A 248 3.43 -20.40 9.65
N ALA A 249 2.84 -19.88 8.58
CA ALA A 249 3.21 -20.25 7.21
C ALA A 249 4.62 -19.76 6.82
N GLN A 250 4.97 -18.53 7.22
CA GLN A 250 6.30 -17.97 6.99
C GLN A 250 7.38 -18.69 7.82
N ASP A 251 7.08 -19.02 9.08
CA ASP A 251 7.98 -19.78 9.94
C ASP A 251 8.25 -21.17 9.39
N ARG A 252 7.23 -21.84 8.84
CA ARG A 252 7.40 -23.13 8.17
C ARG A 252 8.42 -23.03 7.02
N GLU A 253 8.25 -22.05 6.14
CA GLU A 253 9.18 -21.84 5.01
C GLU A 253 10.60 -21.51 5.50
N ARG A 254 10.68 -20.65 6.51
CA ARG A 254 11.95 -20.25 7.13
C ARG A 254 12.70 -21.44 7.73
N ARG A 255 12.00 -22.47 8.24
CA ARG A 255 12.64 -23.70 8.75
C ARG A 255 13.41 -24.43 7.65
N TYR A 256 12.87 -24.54 6.43
CA TYR A 256 13.58 -25.16 5.31
C TYR A 256 14.86 -24.39 4.96
N LEU A 257 14.78 -23.05 4.92
CA LEU A 257 15.95 -22.21 4.68
C LEU A 257 17.00 -22.36 5.78
N ARG A 258 16.58 -22.37 7.05
CA ARG A 258 17.47 -22.54 8.21
C ARG A 258 18.18 -23.89 8.18
N ALA A 259 17.47 -24.95 7.81
CA ALA A 259 18.07 -26.27 7.62
C ALA A 259 19.11 -26.28 6.51
N ALA A 260 18.82 -25.61 5.38
CA ALA A 260 19.75 -25.52 4.26
C ALA A 260 21.07 -24.80 4.61
N ILE A 261 21.04 -23.82 5.53
CA ILE A 261 22.24 -23.09 5.98
C ILE A 261 22.88 -23.69 7.24
N GLY A 262 22.43 -24.87 7.69
CA GLY A 262 22.96 -25.53 8.90
C GLY A 262 22.64 -24.80 10.22
N ALA A 263 21.69 -23.86 10.21
CA ALA A 263 21.24 -23.11 11.39
C ALA A 263 20.05 -23.83 12.09
N ASN A 264 20.19 -25.15 12.24
CA ASN A 264 19.17 -26.00 12.87
C ASN A 264 19.16 -25.81 14.38
N ASP A 265 18.12 -25.13 14.88
CA ASP A 265 17.68 -25.23 16.27
C ASP A 265 16.54 -26.28 16.40
N LEU A 266 16.47 -27.26 15.48
CA LEU A 266 15.32 -28.16 15.34
C LEU A 266 15.64 -29.55 15.90
N ASP A 267 14.86 -29.99 16.88
CA ASP A 267 14.91 -31.35 17.44
C ASP A 267 14.26 -32.40 16.52
N GLU A 268 13.48 -32.00 15.50
CA GLU A 268 12.79 -32.93 14.58
C GLU A 268 12.92 -32.53 13.09
N PRO A 269 13.11 -33.52 12.18
CA PRO A 269 13.14 -33.29 10.73
C PRO A 269 11.75 -32.96 10.18
N SER A 270 11.70 -32.16 9.11
CA SER A 270 10.43 -31.83 8.44
C SER A 270 9.75 -33.10 7.86
N PRO A 271 8.41 -33.11 7.70
CA PRO A 271 7.69 -34.25 7.11
C PRO A 271 8.23 -34.66 5.73
N ASP A 272 8.61 -33.69 4.91
CA ASP A 272 9.19 -33.92 3.58
C ASP A 272 10.58 -34.56 3.68
N THR A 273 11.36 -34.20 4.70
CA THR A 273 12.66 -34.83 5.00
C THR A 273 12.47 -36.30 5.36
N ALA A 274 11.42 -36.69 6.08
CA ALA A 274 11.13 -38.08 6.42
C ALA A 274 10.69 -38.93 5.22
N VAL A 275 10.02 -38.33 4.23
CA VAL A 275 9.75 -38.99 2.95
C VAL A 275 11.04 -39.16 2.18
N VAL A 276 11.81 -38.08 1.98
CA VAL A 276 13.10 -38.13 1.26
C VAL A 276 14.08 -39.11 1.91
N GLN A 277 14.13 -39.22 3.24
CA GLN A 277 14.95 -40.22 3.94
C GLN A 277 14.54 -41.66 3.63
N ARG A 278 13.23 -41.92 3.46
CA ARG A 278 12.74 -43.24 3.03
C ARG A 278 13.18 -43.56 1.60
N TRP A 279 13.07 -42.61 0.67
CA TRP A 279 13.60 -42.78 -0.69
C TRP A 279 15.11 -42.95 -0.70
N HIS A 280 15.83 -42.16 0.11
CA HIS A 280 17.28 -42.20 0.19
C HIS A 280 17.79 -43.56 0.65
N ALA A 281 17.18 -44.15 1.68
CA ALA A 281 17.51 -45.50 2.14
C ALA A 281 17.28 -46.56 1.05
N VAL A 282 16.16 -46.47 0.32
CA VAL A 282 15.85 -47.36 -0.81
C VAL A 282 16.83 -47.15 -1.97
N MET A 283 17.20 -45.91 -2.28
CA MET A 283 18.12 -45.58 -3.36
C MET A 283 19.56 -46.02 -3.04
N LEU A 284 19.99 -45.92 -1.78
CA LEU A 284 21.29 -46.44 -1.33
C LEU A 284 21.36 -47.95 -1.49
N ASP A 285 20.30 -48.67 -1.10
CA ASP A 285 20.19 -50.12 -1.27
C ASP A 285 20.22 -50.52 -2.75
N LEU A 286 19.43 -49.84 -3.60
CA LEU A 286 19.42 -50.05 -5.05
C LEU A 286 20.77 -49.74 -5.72
N ALA A 287 21.53 -48.77 -5.21
CA ALA A 287 22.85 -48.42 -5.70
C ALA A 287 23.97 -49.33 -5.16
N GLY A 288 23.65 -50.27 -4.27
CA GLY A 288 24.65 -51.12 -3.61
C GLY A 288 25.58 -50.36 -2.66
N ILE A 289 25.21 -49.14 -2.26
CA ILE A 289 25.98 -48.28 -1.36
C ILE A 289 25.53 -48.62 0.06
N ARG A 290 26.33 -49.37 0.81
CA ARG A 290 26.05 -49.65 2.23
C ARG A 290 26.15 -48.34 3.02
N SER A 291 25.08 -47.99 3.75
CA SER A 291 25.11 -46.91 4.73
C SER A 291 26.14 -47.24 5.81
N SER A 292 27.20 -46.43 5.91
CA SER A 292 28.17 -46.47 7.00
C SER A 292 27.61 -45.92 8.29
#